data_AF-A0A7Y5MGN9-F1
#
_entry.id   AF-A0A7Y5MGN9-F1
#
_cell.length_a   1.000
_cell.length_b   1.000
_cell.length_c   1.000
_cell.angle_alpha   90.00
_cell.angle_beta   90.00
_cell.angle_gamma   90.00
#
_symmetry.space_group_name_H-M   'P 1'
#
loop_
_entity.id
_entity.type
_entity.pdbx_description
1 polymer ?
#
loop_
_entity_poly.entity_id
_entity_poly.type
_entity_poly.pdbx_seq_one_letter_code
_entity_poly.pdbx_strand_id
1 'polypeptide(L)'
;MDVTWERSLRVDGPLLTKPFYILAALTVAALLLSLYREFAGLGAVTGLNDGYSWGLFKNFNVTTLTALGSAGYAVGVLVWILNRQKYHVIMRTAALISILSYTSGMIGIGVDVGRPWNIIWVLDPTTWNRYSILLEVLICMTGYLLLGLQTENLPAFV
;
A
#
# COMPACT_ATOMS: atom_id res chain seq x y z
N MET A 1 20.36 30.05 -5.43
CA MET A 1 20.01 28.86 -6.24
C MET A 1 18.49 28.88 -6.36
N ASP A 2 17.98 29.61 -7.34
CA ASP A 2 16.55 29.64 -7.63
C ASP A 2 16.22 28.35 -8.37
N VAL A 3 15.86 27.31 -7.61
CA VAL A 3 15.46 26.03 -8.16
C VAL A 3 13.96 26.13 -8.40
N THR A 4 13.57 26.51 -9.62
CA THR A 4 12.19 26.45 -10.07
C THR A 4 11.74 24.99 -10.04
N TRP A 5 10.68 24.71 -9.28
CA TRP A 5 10.24 23.36 -9.01
C TRP A 5 9.46 22.80 -10.20
N GLU A 6 10.10 22.03 -11.08
CA GLU A 6 9.41 21.38 -12.19
C GLU A 6 8.81 20.04 -11.76
N ARG A 7 7.47 20.00 -11.61
CA ARG A 7 6.69 18.85 -11.11
C ARG A 7 6.87 17.58 -11.97
N SER A 8 7.14 17.72 -13.26
CA SER A 8 7.37 16.63 -14.19
C SER A 8 8.80 16.65 -14.73
N LEU A 9 9.64 15.74 -14.26
CA LEU A 9 10.85 15.41 -15.01
C LEU A 9 10.43 14.58 -16.21
N ARG A 10 10.64 15.09 -17.43
CA ARG A 10 10.50 14.27 -18.62
C ARG A 10 11.55 13.16 -18.54
N VAL A 11 11.09 11.93 -18.34
CA VAL A 11 11.94 10.75 -18.37
C VAL A 11 12.13 10.39 -19.84
N ASP A 12 13.22 10.84 -20.45
CA ASP A 12 13.58 10.56 -21.85
C ASP A 12 14.18 9.15 -22.05
N GLY A 13 13.98 8.25 -21.08
CA GLY A 13 14.48 6.87 -21.10
C GLY A 13 13.35 5.83 -21.21
N PRO A 14 13.66 4.59 -21.63
CA PRO A 14 12.69 3.51 -21.65
C PRO A 14 12.22 3.19 -20.22
N LEU A 15 10.91 3.28 -19.98
CA LEU A 15 10.28 2.93 -18.70
C LEU A 15 10.47 1.45 -18.35
N LEU A 16 10.55 0.60 -19.38
CA LEU A 16 10.69 -0.85 -19.28
C LEU A 16 12.17 -1.26 -19.18
N THR A 17 12.72 -1.15 -17.97
CA THR A 17 14.10 -1.53 -17.67
C THR A 17 14.19 -3.02 -17.28
N LYS A 18 15.39 -3.63 -17.39
CA LYS A 18 15.63 -5.01 -16.91
C LYS A 18 15.19 -5.25 -15.45
N PRO A 19 15.52 -4.37 -14.46
CA PRO A 19 15.02 -4.55 -13.10
C PRO A 19 13.50 -4.46 -12.99
N PHE A 20 12.84 -3.64 -13.82
CA PHE A 20 11.39 -3.58 -13.87
C PHE A 20 10.77 -4.93 -14.27
N TYR A 21 11.31 -5.60 -15.29
CA TYR A 21 10.85 -6.94 -15.68
C TYR A 21 11.06 -8.00 -14.60
N ILE A 22 12.18 -7.95 -13.87
CA ILE A 22 12.46 -8.88 -12.76
C ILE A 22 11.43 -8.67 -11.64
N LEU A 23 11.19 -7.42 -11.24
CA LEU A 23 10.21 -7.09 -10.19
C LEU A 23 8.78 -7.43 -10.61
N ALA A 24 8.44 -7.21 -11.89
CA ALA A 24 7.14 -7.58 -12.45
C ALA A 24 6.94 -9.11 -12.44
N ALA A 25 7.95 -9.88 -12.85
CA ALA A 25 7.89 -11.34 -12.80
C ALA A 25 7.72 -11.85 -11.35
N LEU A 26 8.42 -11.25 -10.39
CA LEU A 26 8.28 -11.58 -8.97
C LEU A 26 6.88 -11.24 -8.44
N THR A 27 6.29 -10.13 -8.89
CA THR A 27 4.92 -9.74 -8.52
C THR A 27 3.89 -10.73 -9.09
N VAL A 28 4.05 -11.16 -10.33
CA VAL A 28 3.19 -12.19 -10.94
C VAL A 28 3.32 -13.52 -10.20
N ALA A 29 4.54 -13.94 -9.86
CA ALA A 29 4.76 -15.15 -9.07
C ALA A 29 4.10 -15.06 -7.69
N ALA A 30 4.22 -13.91 -7.01
CA ALA A 30 3.58 -13.67 -5.72
C ALA A 30 2.04 -13.75 -5.83
N LEU A 31 1.44 -13.13 -6.85
CA LEU A 31 0.00 -13.20 -7.10
C LEU A 31 -0.48 -14.63 -7.38
N LEU A 32 0.28 -15.41 -8.15
CA LEU A 32 -0.05 -16.81 -8.42
C LEU A 32 0.01 -17.67 -7.15
N LEU A 33 1.00 -17.46 -6.29
CA LEU A 33 1.10 -18.14 -5.00
C LEU A 33 -0.05 -17.73 -4.05
N SER A 34 -0.44 -16.45 -4.05
CA SER A 34 -1.61 -15.97 -3.31
C SER A 34 -2.90 -16.63 -3.80
N LEU A 35 -3.09 -16.78 -5.11
CA LEU A 35 -4.25 -17.48 -5.66
C LEU A 35 -4.23 -18.97 -5.30
N TYR A 36 -3.07 -19.63 -5.42
CA TYR A 36 -2.91 -21.03 -5.02
C TYR A 36 -3.27 -21.24 -3.54
N ARG A 37 -2.93 -20.29 -2.66
CA ARG A 37 -3.30 -20.31 -1.24
C ARG A 37 -4.81 -20.34 -1.01
N GLU A 38 -5.57 -19.58 -1.80
CA GLU A 38 -7.04 -19.54 -1.68
C GLU A 38 -7.69 -20.88 -2.08
N PHE A 39 -7.07 -21.64 -3.00
CA PHE A 39 -7.57 -22.95 -3.43
C PHE A 39 -7.07 -24.12 -2.57
N ALA A 40 -5.81 -24.09 -2.12
CA ALA A 40 -5.20 -25.16 -1.31
C ALA A 40 -5.59 -25.11 0.17
N GLY A 41 -6.21 -24.02 0.62
CA GLY A 41 -6.65 -23.82 2.00
C GLY A 41 -5.57 -23.21 2.90
N LEU A 42 -6.01 -22.41 3.88
CA LEU A 42 -5.11 -21.63 4.75
C LEU A 42 -4.18 -22.51 5.59
N GLY A 43 -4.63 -23.68 6.05
CA GLY A 43 -3.86 -24.55 6.94
C GLY A 43 -2.59 -25.12 6.32
N ALA A 44 -2.62 -25.49 5.04
CA ALA A 44 -1.49 -26.14 4.36
C ALA A 44 -0.38 -25.16 3.97
N VAL A 45 -0.72 -23.89 3.71
CA VAL A 45 0.20 -22.91 3.13
C VAL A 45 0.77 -21.95 4.18
N THR A 46 0.04 -21.70 5.26
CA THR A 46 0.40 -20.63 6.20
C THR A 46 0.97 -21.13 7.53
N GLY A 47 0.80 -22.42 7.86
CA GLY A 47 1.25 -22.97 9.14
C GLY A 47 0.59 -22.33 10.36
N LEU A 48 -0.55 -21.65 10.16
CA LEU A 48 -1.31 -21.03 11.24
C LEU A 48 -1.88 -22.09 12.18
N ASN A 49 -1.85 -21.78 13.47
CA ASN A 49 -2.45 -22.58 14.55
C ASN A 49 -3.46 -21.70 15.30
N ASP A 50 -4.42 -22.28 16.00
CA ASP A 50 -5.50 -21.54 16.69
C ASP A 50 -4.97 -20.58 17.76
N GLY A 51 -3.77 -20.84 18.31
CA GLY A 51 -3.08 -19.92 19.21
C GLY A 51 -2.44 -18.69 18.54
N TYR A 52 -2.14 -18.76 17.24
CA TYR A 52 -1.51 -17.68 16.45
C TYR A 52 -2.20 -17.52 15.10
N SER A 53 -3.48 -17.16 15.15
CA SER A 53 -4.38 -17.03 13.99
C SER A 53 -4.02 -15.90 13.02
N TRP A 54 -3.06 -15.03 13.36
CA TRP A 54 -2.58 -13.94 12.50
C TRP A 54 -1.19 -14.22 11.90
N GLY A 55 -0.40 -15.07 12.56
CA GLY A 55 0.94 -15.47 12.13
C GLY A 55 1.88 -14.32 11.76
N LEU A 56 2.87 -14.63 10.92
CA LEU A 56 3.78 -13.62 10.35
C LEU A 56 3.10 -12.79 9.26
N PHE A 57 2.17 -13.39 8.52
CA PHE A 57 1.54 -12.80 7.33
C PHE A 57 0.77 -11.51 7.66
N LYS A 58 -0.12 -11.56 8.66
CA LYS A 58 -0.92 -10.38 9.02
C LYS A 58 -0.05 -9.27 9.61
N ASN A 59 0.93 -9.62 10.44
CA ASN A 59 1.85 -8.65 11.02
C ASN A 59 2.69 -7.97 9.94
N PHE A 60 3.28 -8.73 9.02
CA PHE A 60 4.06 -8.16 7.93
C PHE A 60 3.20 -7.26 7.03
N ASN A 61 2.03 -7.75 6.61
CA ASN A 61 1.16 -7.01 5.69
C ASN A 61 0.53 -5.76 6.33
N VAL A 62 0.13 -5.83 7.59
CA VAL A 62 -0.62 -4.74 8.24
C VAL A 62 0.28 -3.80 9.04
N THR A 63 1.31 -4.28 9.74
CA THR A 63 2.15 -3.39 10.56
C THR A 63 3.41 -2.94 9.82
N THR A 64 4.09 -3.84 9.11
CA THR A 64 5.37 -3.49 8.46
C THR A 64 5.16 -2.67 7.19
N LEU A 65 4.26 -3.10 6.30
CA LEU A 65 3.97 -2.36 5.06
C LEU A 65 3.30 -1.01 5.32
N THR A 66 2.47 -0.86 6.35
CA THR A 66 1.89 0.45 6.69
C THR A 66 2.89 1.36 7.36
N ALA A 67 3.75 0.84 8.24
CA ALA A 67 4.84 1.62 8.81
C ALA A 67 5.74 2.15 7.69
N LEU A 68 6.11 1.31 6.72
CA LEU A 68 6.86 1.71 5.53
C LEU A 68 6.07 2.71 4.67
N GLY A 69 4.77 2.48 4.51
CA GLY A 69 3.86 3.34 3.78
C GLY A 69 3.72 4.73 4.39
N SER A 70 3.82 4.87 5.72
CA SER A 70 3.66 6.14 6.42
C SER A 70 4.84 7.12 6.23
N ALA A 71 5.93 6.68 5.62
CA ALA A 71 7.13 7.50 5.38
C ALA A 71 6.83 8.76 4.55
N GLY A 72 5.98 8.66 3.52
CA GLY A 72 5.56 9.78 2.69
C GLY A 72 4.81 10.85 3.49
N TYR A 73 3.89 10.44 4.38
CA TYR A 73 3.19 11.39 5.26
C TYR A 73 4.15 12.14 6.18
N ALA A 74 5.07 11.42 6.82
CA ALA A 74 6.05 12.03 7.73
C ALA A 74 6.95 13.04 7.00
N VAL A 75 7.42 12.71 5.79
CA VAL A 75 8.21 13.63 4.96
C VAL A 75 7.37 14.81 4.47
N GLY A 76 6.11 14.59 4.09
CA GLY A 76 5.18 15.64 3.69
C GLY A 76 4.93 16.67 4.78
N VAL A 77 4.67 16.22 6.02
CA VAL A 77 4.54 17.08 7.20
C VAL A 77 5.81 17.90 7.43
N LEU A 78 6.98 17.26 7.35
CA LEU A 78 8.26 17.93 7.56
C LEU A 78 8.56 19.01 6.50
N VAL A 79 8.18 18.76 5.25
CA VAL A 79 8.40 19.69 4.13
C VAL A 79 7.39 20.83 4.15
N TRP A 80 6.10 20.52 4.23
CA TRP A 80 5.02 21.50 4.08
C TRP A 80 4.70 22.26 5.38
N ILE A 81 4.63 21.57 6.53
CA ILE A 81 4.25 22.18 7.81
C ILE A 81 5.46 22.83 8.49
N LEU A 82 6.60 22.12 8.55
CA LEU A 82 7.83 22.63 9.18
C LEU A 82 8.68 23.50 8.22
N ASN A 83 8.17 23.77 7.02
CA ASN A 83 8.77 24.60 5.98
C ASN A 83 10.24 24.26 5.68
N ARG A 84 10.62 22.97 5.78
CA ARG A 84 11.97 22.49 5.47
C ARG A 84 12.10 22.17 3.98
N GLN A 85 12.08 23.22 3.17
CA GLN A 85 12.16 23.19 1.69
C GLN A 85 13.36 22.39 1.13
N LYS A 86 14.39 22.11 1.95
CA LYS A 86 15.55 21.28 1.57
C LYS A 86 15.19 19.83 1.23
N TYR A 87 14.09 19.29 1.76
CA TYR A 87 13.72 17.89 1.61
C TYR A 87 12.73 17.61 0.46
N HIS A 88 12.40 18.62 -0.34
CA HIS A 88 11.50 18.47 -1.48
C HIS A 88 11.95 17.43 -2.51
N VAL A 89 13.26 17.25 -2.69
CA VAL A 89 13.81 16.24 -3.60
C VAL A 89 13.47 14.82 -3.12
N ILE A 90 13.46 14.60 -1.82
CA ILE A 90 13.20 13.30 -1.18
C ILE A 90 11.69 12.99 -1.16
N MET A 91 10.85 14.03 -1.14
CA MET A 91 9.39 13.89 -1.09
C MET A 91 8.85 13.05 -2.26
N ARG A 92 9.36 13.21 -3.48
CA ARG A 92 8.92 12.41 -4.64
C ARG A 92 9.18 10.92 -4.46
N THR A 93 10.41 10.59 -4.04
CA THR A 93 10.78 9.18 -3.78
C THR A 93 10.01 8.60 -2.61
N ALA A 94 9.78 9.40 -1.56
CA ALA A 94 9.01 8.96 -0.40
C ALA A 94 7.53 8.69 -0.76
N ALA A 95 6.90 9.57 -1.53
CA ALA A 95 5.52 9.39 -2.00
C ALA A 95 5.36 8.14 -2.88
N LEU A 96 6.32 7.87 -3.78
CA LEU A 96 6.31 6.66 -4.62
C LEU A 96 6.44 5.37 -3.77
N ILE A 97 7.34 5.36 -2.77
CA ILE A 97 7.50 4.24 -1.84
C ILE A 97 6.20 4.03 -1.04
N SER A 98 5.58 5.12 -0.60
CA SER A 98 4.32 5.06 0.14
C SER A 98 3.18 4.47 -0.68
N ILE A 99 3.01 4.88 -1.94
CA ILE A 99 1.99 4.30 -2.83
C ILE A 99 2.25 2.81 -3.05
N LEU A 100 3.50 2.42 -3.31
CA LEU A 100 3.83 1.01 -3.55
C LEU A 100 3.58 0.13 -2.32
N SER A 101 3.92 0.63 -1.14
CA SER A 101 3.75 -0.11 0.12
C SER A 101 2.28 -0.21 0.53
N TYR A 102 1.50 0.86 0.38
CA TYR A 102 0.07 0.83 0.70
C TYR A 102 -0.76 0.01 -0.30
N THR A 103 -0.43 0.07 -1.60
CA THR A 103 -1.10 -0.77 -2.61
C THR A 103 -0.84 -2.26 -2.37
N SER A 104 0.41 -2.64 -2.11
CA SER A 104 0.76 -4.02 -1.76
C SER A 104 0.10 -4.48 -0.45
N GLY A 105 0.06 -3.62 0.57
CA GLY A 105 -0.65 -3.90 1.83
C GLY A 105 -2.15 -4.10 1.63
N MET A 106 -2.79 -3.30 0.76
CA MET A 106 -4.22 -3.43 0.46
C MET A 106 -4.55 -4.76 -0.23
N ILE A 107 -3.71 -5.17 -1.19
CA ILE A 107 -3.82 -6.48 -1.84
C ILE A 107 -3.64 -7.59 -0.80
N GLY A 108 -2.66 -7.46 0.10
CA GLY A 108 -2.42 -8.40 1.20
C GLY A 108 -3.63 -8.58 2.11
N ILE A 109 -4.28 -7.47 2.52
CA ILE A 109 -5.52 -7.53 3.34
C ILE A 109 -6.63 -8.30 2.61
N GLY A 110 -6.75 -8.11 1.28
CA GLY A 110 -7.73 -8.82 0.47
C GLY A 110 -7.55 -10.34 0.50
N VAL A 111 -6.30 -10.79 0.39
CA VAL A 111 -5.95 -12.22 0.41
C VAL A 111 -6.01 -12.78 1.84
N ASP A 112 -5.75 -11.98 2.87
CA ASP A 112 -5.72 -12.45 4.27
C ASP A 112 -7.08 -12.76 4.89
N VAL A 113 -8.18 -12.41 4.22
CA VAL A 113 -9.54 -12.74 4.70
C VAL A 113 -9.89 -14.22 4.44
N GLY A 114 -9.19 -14.91 3.54
CA GLY A 114 -9.41 -16.34 3.21
C GLY A 114 -10.75 -16.66 2.54
N ARG A 115 -11.61 -15.65 2.37
CA ARG A 115 -12.85 -15.66 1.59
C ARG A 115 -12.98 -14.31 0.88
N PRO A 116 -12.18 -14.05 -0.18
CA PRO A 116 -12.10 -12.75 -0.82
C PRO A 116 -13.46 -12.26 -1.36
N TRP A 117 -14.35 -13.18 -1.74
CA TRP A 117 -15.72 -12.85 -2.16
C TRP A 117 -16.58 -12.18 -1.07
N ASN A 118 -16.24 -12.35 0.22
CA ASN A 118 -16.98 -11.74 1.31
C ASN A 118 -16.58 -10.29 1.60
N ILE A 119 -15.47 -9.82 1.01
CA ILE A 119 -14.99 -8.43 1.19
C ILE A 119 -15.95 -7.41 0.56
N ILE A 120 -16.75 -7.84 -0.41
CA ILE A 120 -17.74 -6.99 -1.08
C ILE A 120 -18.76 -6.42 -0.07
N TRP A 121 -19.12 -7.19 0.97
CA TRP A 121 -20.02 -6.70 2.03
C TRP A 121 -19.43 -5.54 2.82
N VAL A 122 -18.10 -5.43 2.88
CA VAL A 122 -17.44 -4.31 3.55
C VAL A 122 -17.58 -3.00 2.77
N LEU A 123 -18.02 -3.03 1.51
CA LEU A 123 -18.34 -1.81 0.78
C LEU A 123 -19.72 -1.24 1.15
N ASP A 124 -20.61 -2.04 1.74
CA ASP A 124 -21.94 -1.58 2.19
C ASP A 124 -21.86 -1.07 3.64
N PRO A 125 -21.99 0.25 3.89
CA PRO A 125 -21.89 0.85 5.22
C PRO A 125 -22.95 0.33 6.20
N THR A 126 -24.03 -0.26 5.70
CA THR A 126 -25.15 -0.77 6.51
C THR A 126 -24.76 -2.01 7.31
N THR A 127 -23.75 -2.75 6.85
CA THR A 127 -23.33 -4.02 7.46
C THR A 127 -22.15 -3.86 8.43
N TRP A 128 -21.67 -2.63 8.65
CA TRP A 128 -20.42 -2.38 9.37
C TRP A 128 -20.53 -2.56 10.88
N ASN A 129 -19.64 -3.37 11.45
CA ASN A 129 -19.43 -3.43 12.88
C ASN A 129 -18.42 -2.36 13.34
N ARG A 130 -18.93 -1.28 13.94
CA ARG A 130 -18.14 -0.13 14.42
C ARG A 130 -17.22 -0.43 15.62
N TYR A 131 -17.36 -1.58 16.27
CA TYR A 131 -16.48 -1.99 17.37
C TYR A 131 -15.27 -2.82 16.89
N SER A 132 -15.19 -3.11 15.59
CA SER A 132 -14.10 -3.91 15.02
C SER A 132 -12.88 -3.05 14.68
N ILE A 133 -11.74 -3.38 15.28
CA ILE A 133 -10.45 -2.77 14.94
C ILE A 133 -10.07 -2.98 13.46
N LEU A 134 -10.51 -4.09 12.86
CA LEU A 134 -10.22 -4.40 11.46
C LEU A 134 -11.01 -3.51 10.50
N LEU A 135 -12.20 -3.04 10.91
CA LEU A 135 -12.99 -2.09 10.13
C LEU A 135 -12.31 -0.71 10.13
N GLU A 136 -11.86 -0.26 11.30
CA GLU A 136 -11.12 1.01 11.44
C GLU A 136 -9.86 1.00 10.57
N VAL A 137 -9.05 -0.06 10.67
CA VAL A 137 -7.84 -0.20 9.86
C VAL A 137 -8.15 -0.17 8.36
N LEU A 138 -9.21 -0.86 7.92
CA LEU A 138 -9.59 -0.85 6.51
C LEU A 138 -9.95 0.56 6.02
N ILE A 139 -10.77 1.29 6.77
CA ILE A 139 -11.19 2.66 6.44
C ILE A 139 -9.99 3.61 6.45
N CYS A 140 -9.12 3.51 7.46
CA CYS A 140 -7.93 4.34 7.56
C CYS A 140 -6.95 4.09 6.41
N MET A 141 -6.70 2.82 6.04
CA MET A 141 -5.79 2.50 4.93
C MET A 141 -6.37 2.91 3.58
N THR A 142 -7.65 2.64 3.32
CA THR A 142 -8.30 3.03 2.06
C THR A 142 -8.42 4.53 1.94
N GLY A 143 -8.81 5.22 3.03
CA GLY A 143 -8.84 6.67 3.12
C GLY A 143 -7.47 7.29 2.87
N TYR A 144 -6.40 6.76 3.49
CA TYR A 144 -5.05 7.29 3.28
C TYR A 144 -4.54 7.09 1.85
N LEU A 145 -4.78 5.91 1.27
CA LEU A 145 -4.42 5.63 -0.12
C LEU A 145 -5.15 6.58 -1.09
N LEU A 146 -6.48 6.66 -0.98
CA LEU A 146 -7.32 7.39 -1.93
C LEU A 146 -7.31 8.91 -1.73
N LEU A 147 -7.39 9.37 -0.48
CA LEU A 147 -7.50 10.81 -0.17
C LEU A 147 -6.14 11.47 0.03
N GLY A 148 -5.19 10.79 0.67
CA GLY A 148 -3.87 11.35 0.95
C GLY A 148 -2.94 11.19 -0.25
N LEU A 149 -2.56 9.95 -0.53
CA LEU A 149 -1.51 9.64 -1.51
C LEU A 149 -1.94 9.86 -2.95
N GLN A 150 -3.15 9.39 -3.32
CA GLN A 150 -3.62 9.53 -4.70
C GLN A 150 -3.77 11.00 -5.09
N THR A 151 -4.31 11.84 -4.22
CA THR A 151 -4.52 13.27 -4.53
C THR A 151 -3.21 14.04 -4.63
N GLU A 152 -2.21 13.71 -3.82
CA GLU A 152 -0.87 14.32 -3.88
C GLU A 152 -0.13 13.93 -5.17
N ASN A 153 -0.30 12.68 -5.62
CA ASN A 153 0.38 12.15 -6.80
C ASN A 153 -0.36 12.37 -8.12
N LEU A 154 -1.68 12.57 -8.09
CA LEU A 154 -2.45 12.89 -9.28
C LEU A 154 -2.03 14.26 -9.85
N PRO A 155 -1.94 14.40 -11.19
CA PRO A 155 -1.73 15.71 -11.79
C PRO A 155 -2.86 16.63 -11.32
N ALA A 156 -2.51 17.86 -10.94
CA ALA A 156 -3.53 18.86 -10.62
C ALA A 156 -4.37 18.99 -11.89
N PHE A 157 -5.64 18.61 -11.79
CA PHE A 157 -6.59 18.80 -12.87
C PHE A 157 -6.59 20.30 -13.20
N VAL A 158 -6.01 20.64 -14.35
CA VAL A 158 -6.28 21.89 -15.06
C VAL A 158 -7.64 21.73 -15.73
#